data_AF-A0A0N0MDS4-F1
#
_entry.id   AF-A0A0N0MDS4-F1
#
_cell.length_a   1.000
_cell.length_b   1.000
_cell.length_c   1.000
_cell.angle_alpha   90.00
_cell.angle_beta   90.00
_cell.angle_gamma   90.00
#
_symmetry.space_group_name_H-M   'P 1'
#
loop_
_entity.id
_entity.type
_entity.pdbx_description
1 polymer ?
#
loop_
_entity_poly.entity_id
_entity_poly.type
_entity_poly.pdbx_seq_one_letter_code
_entity_poly.pdbx_strand_id
1 'polypeptide(L)'
;MLGNFPTAHVGNFETAFTRLDWPPLIGFLSDAIIRTVTEVQVTRQATQALQATWRQRRAFRKGSAALRALDLLTDYPVLTASRLGHLLDITPPAAQTALAQLCQVGILTERTGYARNRIYAAEEVLTILNRPFGEEPALPDPSS
;
A
#
# COMPACT_ATOMS: atom_id res chain seq x y z
N MET A 1 -16.17 1.62 12.50
CA MET A 1 -17.12 2.64 12.06
C MET A 1 -16.98 2.74 10.55
N LEU A 2 -18.02 2.36 9.80
CA LEU A 2 -18.03 2.42 8.34
C LEU A 2 -18.06 3.89 7.91
N GLY A 3 -17.17 4.27 6.99
CA GLY A 3 -17.10 5.62 6.43
C GLY A 3 -18.48 6.12 6.00
N ASN A 4 -18.75 7.38 6.30
CA ASN A 4 -20.02 8.04 6.11
C ASN A 4 -20.36 8.17 4.61
N PHE A 5 -21.04 7.16 4.06
CA PHE A 5 -21.73 7.27 2.78
C PHE A 5 -22.80 8.36 2.91
N PRO A 6 -22.87 9.37 2.03
CA PRO A 6 -23.99 10.30 2.01
C PRO A 6 -25.28 9.51 1.74
N THR A 7 -26.08 9.30 2.79
CA THR A 7 -27.33 8.52 2.81
C THR A 7 -28.39 9.05 1.84
N ALA A 8 -28.21 10.25 1.28
CA ALA A 8 -29.08 10.82 0.27
C ALA A 8 -29.12 10.03 -1.06
N HIS A 9 -28.06 9.27 -1.40
CA HIS A 9 -27.99 8.56 -2.70
C HIS A 9 -28.33 7.06 -2.62
N VAL A 10 -28.13 6.40 -1.47
CA VAL A 10 -28.33 4.95 -1.33
C VAL A 10 -29.82 4.57 -1.46
N GLY A 11 -30.74 5.39 -0.92
CA GLY A 11 -32.18 5.16 -1.06
C GLY A 11 -32.72 5.36 -2.49
N ASN A 12 -32.02 6.14 -3.31
CA ASN A 12 -32.41 6.41 -4.70
C ASN A 12 -31.97 5.29 -5.65
N PHE A 13 -30.87 4.58 -5.36
CA PHE A 13 -30.37 3.52 -6.23
C PHE A 13 -31.30 2.30 -6.27
N GLU A 14 -31.74 1.79 -5.13
CA GLU A 14 -32.67 0.64 -5.09
C GLU A 14 -33.98 0.95 -5.80
N THR A 15 -34.50 2.16 -5.63
CA THR A 15 -35.74 2.62 -6.26
C THR A 15 -35.58 2.80 -7.77
N ALA A 16 -34.46 3.36 -8.24
CA ALA A 16 -34.16 3.53 -9.66
C ALA A 16 -33.87 2.20 -10.37
N PHE A 17 -33.12 1.30 -9.72
CA PHE A 17 -32.81 -0.04 -10.24
C PHE A 17 -34.08 -0.89 -10.37
N THR A 18 -34.99 -0.81 -9.39
CA THR A 18 -36.28 -1.52 -9.43
C THR A 18 -37.22 -0.97 -10.51
N ARG A 19 -37.12 0.32 -10.86
CA ARG A 19 -37.96 0.98 -11.87
C ARG A 19 -37.33 1.08 -13.26
N LEU A 20 -36.10 0.60 -13.44
CA LEU A 20 -35.32 0.73 -14.68
C LEU A 20 -35.19 2.20 -15.15
N ASP A 21 -35.03 3.12 -14.20
CA ASP A 21 -34.85 4.54 -14.50
C ASP A 21 -33.39 4.80 -14.91
N TRP A 22 -33.15 4.89 -16.22
CA TRP A 22 -31.81 4.92 -16.80
C TRP A 22 -30.98 6.17 -16.46
N PRO A 23 -31.51 7.41 -16.52
CA PRO A 23 -30.69 8.60 -16.23
C PRO A 23 -30.11 8.64 -14.80
N PRO A 24 -30.87 8.34 -13.72
CA PRO A 24 -30.31 8.26 -12.37
C PRO A 24 -29.30 7.11 -12.21
N LEU A 25 -29.55 5.96 -12.85
CA LEU A 25 -28.66 4.81 -12.79
C LEU A 25 -27.30 5.10 -13.43
N ILE A 26 -27.30 5.72 -14.61
CA ILE A 26 -26.06 6.13 -15.32
C ILE A 26 -25.32 7.19 -14.52
N GLY A 27 -26.03 8.16 -13.93
CA GLY A 27 -25.43 9.19 -13.07
C GLY A 27 -24.74 8.59 -11.85
N PHE A 28 -25.41 7.66 -11.16
CA PHE A 28 -24.85 6.95 -10.01
C PHE A 28 -23.62 6.12 -10.39
N LEU A 29 -23.69 5.33 -11.47
CA LEU A 29 -22.57 4.50 -11.89
C LEU A 29 -21.36 5.37 -12.29
N SER A 30 -21.60 6.47 -13.00
CA SER A 30 -20.54 7.40 -13.40
C SER A 30 -19.86 8.05 -12.19
N ASP A 31 -20.65 8.51 -11.20
CA ASP A 31 -20.11 9.07 -9.95
C ASP A 31 -19.32 8.02 -9.16
N ALA A 32 -19.82 6.79 -9.06
CA ALA A 32 -19.10 5.69 -8.41
C ALA A 32 -17.77 5.41 -9.09
N ILE A 33 -17.73 5.31 -10.42
CA ILE A 33 -16.49 5.09 -11.18
C ILE A 33 -15.50 6.25 -10.96
N ILE A 34 -15.97 7.50 -11.04
CA ILE A 34 -15.12 8.68 -10.83
C ILE A 34 -14.51 8.67 -9.42
N ARG A 35 -15.31 8.37 -8.40
CA ARG A 35 -14.82 8.27 -7.01
C ARG A 35 -13.81 7.16 -6.85
N THR A 36 -14.05 5.98 -7.41
CA THR A 36 -13.09 4.85 -7.34
C THR A 36 -11.77 5.20 -8.03
N VAL A 37 -11.81 5.81 -9.22
CA VAL A 37 -10.58 6.23 -9.94
C VAL A 37 -9.81 7.27 -9.13
N THR A 38 -10.51 8.25 -8.56
CA THR A 38 -9.89 9.28 -7.71
C THR A 38 -9.20 8.65 -6.51
N GLU A 39 -9.86 7.71 -5.83
CA GLU A 39 -9.26 7.05 -4.67
C GLU A 39 -8.01 6.24 -5.02
N VAL A 40 -8.04 5.50 -6.14
CA VAL A 40 -6.87 4.76 -6.63
C VAL A 40 -5.71 5.71 -6.93
N GLN A 41 -5.98 6.89 -7.49
CA GLN A 41 -4.96 7.91 -7.74
C GLN A 41 -4.36 8.45 -6.45
N VAL A 42 -5.18 8.74 -5.43
CA VAL A 42 -4.71 9.22 -4.12
C VAL A 42 -3.82 8.17 -3.45
N THR A 43 -4.26 6.90 -3.43
CA THR A 43 -3.45 5.80 -2.87
C THR A 43 -2.12 5.65 -3.61
N ARG A 44 -2.13 5.75 -4.96
CA ARG A 44 -0.90 5.69 -5.76
C ARG A 44 0.06 6.83 -5.43
N GLN A 45 -0.43 8.06 -5.31
CA GLN A 45 0.38 9.22 -4.97
C GLN A 45 0.99 9.08 -3.57
N ALA A 46 0.20 8.60 -2.59
CA ALA A 46 0.68 8.36 -1.24
C ALA A 46 1.84 7.35 -1.22
N THR A 47 1.71 6.24 -1.92
CA THR A 47 2.77 5.22 -1.94
C THR A 47 4.03 5.72 -2.67
N GLN A 48 3.89 6.55 -3.72
CA GLN A 48 5.02 7.20 -4.37
C GLN A 48 5.74 8.19 -3.44
N ALA A 49 4.98 8.98 -2.67
CA ALA A 49 5.55 9.87 -1.67
C ALA A 49 6.29 9.09 -0.58
N LEU A 50 5.73 7.99 -0.09
CA LEU A 50 6.38 7.11 0.89
C LEU A 50 7.71 6.55 0.38
N GLN A 51 7.77 6.09 -0.88
CA GLN A 51 9.02 5.64 -1.49
C GLN A 51 10.09 6.76 -1.52
N ALA A 52 9.68 8.01 -1.78
CA ALA A 52 10.59 9.15 -1.75
C ALA A 52 11.12 9.40 -0.32
N THR A 53 10.24 9.36 0.68
CA THR A 53 10.62 9.49 2.10
C THR A 53 11.62 8.41 2.52
N TRP A 54 11.39 7.15 2.14
CA TRP A 54 12.33 6.07 2.45
C TRP A 54 13.71 6.24 1.83
N ARG A 55 13.78 6.74 0.60
CA ARG A 55 15.05 7.03 -0.07
C ARG A 55 15.80 8.18 0.62
N GLN A 56 15.11 9.08 1.32
CA GLN A 56 15.71 10.12 2.15
C GLN A 56 16.15 9.59 3.52
N ARG A 57 15.38 8.67 4.14
CA ARG A 57 15.70 8.09 5.46
C ARG A 57 17.06 7.38 5.50
N ARG A 58 17.45 6.72 4.40
CA ARG A 58 18.81 6.16 4.23
C ARG A 58 19.24 6.13 2.78
N ALA A 59 20.44 6.65 2.53
CA ALA A 59 21.12 6.46 1.25
C ALA A 59 21.59 5.01 1.11
N PHE A 60 20.91 4.23 0.27
CA PHE A 60 21.35 2.91 -0.13
C PHE A 60 22.30 2.98 -1.32
N ARG A 61 23.28 2.08 -1.39
CA ARG A 61 24.17 1.97 -2.55
C ARG A 61 23.34 1.66 -3.80
N LYS A 62 23.65 2.34 -4.91
CA LYS A 62 23.03 2.08 -6.22
C LYS A 62 23.14 0.59 -6.58
N GLY A 63 22.02 -0.01 -6.98
CA GLY A 63 21.93 -1.44 -7.32
C GLY A 63 22.03 -2.41 -6.13
N SER A 64 22.05 -1.92 -4.89
CA SER A 64 21.98 -2.80 -3.72
C SER A 64 20.67 -3.58 -3.67
N ALA A 65 20.73 -4.78 -3.11
CA ALA A 65 19.53 -5.59 -2.88
C ALA A 65 18.51 -4.87 -1.97
N ALA A 66 18.96 -4.06 -1.00
CA ALA A 66 18.08 -3.25 -0.16
C ALA A 66 17.34 -2.17 -0.95
N LEU A 67 18.02 -1.46 -1.86
CA LEU A 67 17.36 -0.46 -2.72
C LEU A 67 16.36 -1.11 -3.67
N ARG A 68 16.72 -2.24 -4.29
CA ARG A 68 15.80 -2.99 -5.16
C ARG A 68 14.60 -3.57 -4.38
N ALA A 69 14.84 -4.03 -3.15
CA ALA A 69 13.78 -4.50 -2.26
C ALA A 69 12.82 -3.38 -1.89
N LEU A 70 13.33 -2.17 -1.64
CA LEU A 70 12.54 -0.98 -1.35
C LEU A 70 11.49 -0.71 -2.42
N ASP A 71 11.89 -0.80 -3.70
CA ASP A 71 11.01 -0.58 -4.84
C ASP A 71 9.90 -1.66 -4.93
N LEU A 72 10.14 -2.86 -4.40
CA LEU A 72 9.18 -3.96 -4.37
C LEU A 72 8.17 -3.87 -3.21
N LEU A 73 8.49 -3.17 -2.12
CA LEU A 73 7.64 -3.15 -0.91
C LEU A 73 6.26 -2.54 -1.13
N THR A 74 6.11 -1.72 -2.17
CA THR A 74 4.82 -1.16 -2.57
C THR A 74 3.87 -2.22 -3.12
N ASP A 75 4.39 -3.16 -3.92
CA ASP A 75 3.59 -4.25 -4.51
C ASP A 75 3.52 -5.47 -3.57
N TYR A 76 4.56 -5.66 -2.76
CA TYR A 76 4.69 -6.75 -1.80
C TYR A 76 5.00 -6.21 -0.40
N PRO A 77 4.00 -5.63 0.30
CA PRO A 77 4.21 -5.05 1.64
C PRO A 77 4.52 -6.11 2.70
N VAL A 78 4.25 -7.39 2.41
CA VAL A 78 4.55 -8.51 3.30
C VAL A 78 5.28 -9.58 2.51
N LEU A 79 6.49 -9.94 2.95
CA LEU A 79 7.32 -10.93 2.27
C LEU A 79 8.26 -11.68 3.23
N THR A 80 8.91 -12.71 2.70
CA THR A 80 9.94 -13.50 3.40
C THR A 80 11.28 -13.35 2.69
N ALA A 81 12.38 -13.71 3.35
CA ALA A 81 13.72 -13.72 2.75
C ALA A 81 13.80 -14.61 1.50
N SER A 82 13.14 -15.76 1.51
CA SER A 82 13.07 -16.66 0.36
C SER A 82 12.36 -15.99 -0.83
N ARG A 83 11.18 -15.40 -0.60
CA ARG A 83 10.44 -14.69 -1.65
C ARG A 83 11.25 -13.53 -2.22
N LEU A 84 11.94 -12.75 -1.38
CA LEU A 84 12.80 -11.67 -1.85
C LEU A 84 13.95 -12.18 -2.72
N GLY A 85 14.59 -13.29 -2.31
CA GLY A 85 15.64 -13.95 -3.08
C GLY A 85 15.17 -14.31 -4.49
N HIS A 86 13.97 -14.90 -4.60
CA HIS A 86 13.36 -15.23 -5.89
C HIS A 86 12.98 -14.00 -6.73
N LEU A 87 12.38 -12.96 -6.12
CA LEU A 87 11.96 -11.75 -6.84
C LEU A 87 13.14 -10.94 -7.38
N LEU A 88 14.25 -10.91 -6.65
CA LEU A 88 15.43 -10.13 -7.03
C LEU A 88 16.50 -10.95 -7.76
N ASP A 89 16.31 -12.27 -7.86
CA ASP A 89 17.28 -13.25 -8.35
C ASP A 89 18.64 -13.10 -7.64
N ILE A 90 18.61 -13.20 -6.30
CA ILE A 90 19.79 -13.05 -5.45
C ILE A 90 19.94 -14.21 -4.48
N THR A 91 21.15 -14.37 -3.95
CA THR A 91 21.43 -15.43 -2.98
C THR A 91 20.68 -15.21 -1.66
N PRO A 92 20.32 -16.29 -0.93
CA PRO A 92 19.63 -16.16 0.37
C PRO A 92 20.35 -15.26 1.40
N PRO A 93 21.70 -15.29 1.53
CA PRO A 93 22.41 -14.37 2.42
C PRO A 93 22.29 -12.90 2.02
N ALA A 94 22.27 -12.61 0.71
CA ALA A 94 22.10 -11.25 0.20
C ALA A 94 20.67 -10.74 0.49
N ALA A 95 19.66 -11.59 0.32
CA ALA A 95 18.28 -11.27 0.68
C ALA A 95 18.14 -10.99 2.19
N GLN A 96 18.73 -11.82 3.05
CA GLN A 96 18.69 -11.61 4.50
C GLN A 96 19.38 -10.30 4.91
N THR A 97 20.52 -9.99 4.29
CA THR A 97 21.24 -8.74 4.55
C THR A 97 20.43 -7.51 4.11
N ALA A 98 19.77 -7.58 2.94
CA ALA A 98 18.89 -6.52 2.47
C ALA A 98 17.72 -6.27 3.44
N LEU A 99 17.05 -7.33 3.88
CA LEU A 99 15.95 -7.24 4.85
C LEU A 99 16.44 -6.67 6.20
N ALA A 100 17.57 -7.14 6.70
CA ALA A 100 18.16 -6.62 7.94
C ALA A 100 18.49 -5.12 7.82
N GLN A 101 19.02 -4.67 6.68
CA GLN A 101 19.30 -3.25 6.44
C GLN A 101 18.03 -2.39 6.43
N LEU A 102 16.92 -2.91 5.88
CA LEU A 102 15.62 -2.24 5.87
C LEU A 102 14.96 -2.23 7.26
N CYS A 103 15.13 -3.30 8.04
CA CYS A 103 14.67 -3.34 9.43
C CYS A 103 15.42 -2.37 10.32
N GLN A 104 16.73 -2.22 10.13
CA GLN A 104 17.56 -1.27 10.90
C GLN A 104 17.10 0.18 10.76
N VAL A 105 16.46 0.53 9.65
CA VAL A 105 15.92 1.88 9.39
C VAL A 105 14.41 1.96 9.59
N GLY A 106 13.79 0.96 10.21
CA GLY A 106 12.36 0.96 10.51
C GLY A 106 11.44 0.86 9.31
N ILE A 107 11.95 0.60 8.10
CA ILE A 107 11.13 0.43 6.89
C ILE A 107 10.39 -0.92 6.93
N LEU A 108 11.03 -1.95 7.50
CA LEU A 108 10.45 -3.26 7.69
C LEU A 108 10.44 -3.66 9.16
N THR A 109 9.38 -4.34 9.58
CA THR A 109 9.28 -4.96 10.89
C THR A 109 9.18 -6.47 10.74
N GLU A 110 10.00 -7.21 11.49
CA GLU A 110 9.87 -8.66 11.59
C GLU A 110 8.64 -9.00 12.44
N ARG A 111 7.61 -9.59 11.82
CA ARG A 111 6.34 -9.92 12.48
C ARG A 111 6.38 -11.27 13.18
N THR A 112 7.30 -12.15 12.81
CA THR A 112 7.38 -13.51 13.36
C THR A 112 8.74 -13.81 13.96
N GLY A 113 8.78 -14.22 15.23
CA GLY A 113 10.01 -14.59 15.94
C GLY A 113 10.53 -16.01 15.62
N TYR A 114 10.15 -16.60 14.49
CA TYR A 114 10.58 -17.95 14.13
C TYR A 114 12.05 -17.99 13.66
N ALA A 115 12.73 -19.12 13.88
CA ALA A 115 14.11 -19.32 13.44
C ALA A 115 14.23 -19.50 11.91
N ARG A 116 13.15 -19.91 11.23
CA ARG A 116 13.06 -20.07 9.76
C ARG A 116 11.75 -19.48 9.25
N ASN A 117 11.74 -19.06 7.98
CA ASN A 117 10.57 -18.48 7.30
C ASN A 117 9.99 -17.22 7.98
N ARG A 118 10.87 -16.34 8.45
CA ARG A 118 10.50 -15.04 9.03
C ARG A 118 9.71 -14.19 8.03
N ILE A 119 8.68 -13.53 8.54
CA ILE A 119 7.81 -12.64 7.79
C ILE A 119 8.19 -11.20 8.14
N TYR A 120 8.43 -10.40 7.11
CA TYR A 120 8.75 -9.00 7.20
C TYR A 120 7.60 -8.19 6.60
N ALA A 121 7.16 -7.15 7.33
CA ALA A 121 6.07 -6.29 6.92
C ALA A 121 6.52 -4.82 6.85
N ALA A 122 6.15 -4.14 5.78
CA ALA A 122 6.28 -2.69 5.63
C ALA A 122 5.03 -2.03 6.21
N GLU A 123 5.06 -1.72 7.51
CA GLU A 123 3.90 -1.18 8.24
C GLU A 123 3.38 0.11 7.62
N GLU A 124 4.28 1.01 7.21
CA GLU A 124 3.92 2.30 6.61
C GLU A 124 3.12 2.10 5.30
N VAL A 125 3.43 1.07 4.50
CA VAL A 125 2.63 0.72 3.30
C VAL A 125 1.30 0.11 3.69
N LEU A 126 1.27 -0.80 4.67
CA LEU A 126 0.05 -1.43 5.14
C LEU A 126 -0.94 -0.41 5.68
N THR A 127 -0.46 0.64 6.35
CA THR A 127 -1.29 1.75 6.83
C THR A 127 -1.95 2.50 5.67
N ILE A 128 -1.22 2.78 4.59
CA ILE A 128 -1.77 3.41 3.39
C ILE A 128 -2.79 2.51 2.69
N LEU A 129 -2.50 1.21 2.57
CA LEU A 129 -3.35 0.27 1.84
C LEU A 129 -4.62 -0.14 2.59
N ASN A 130 -4.57 -0.24 3.94
CA ASN A 130 -5.72 -0.62 4.76
C ASN A 130 -6.59 0.57 5.18
N ARG A 131 -6.31 1.78 4.66
CA ARG A 131 -7.11 2.97 4.99
C ARG A 131 -8.57 2.80 4.52
N PRO A 132 -9.56 3.26 5.30
CA PRO A 132 -10.94 3.36 4.85
C PRO A 132 -11.05 4.27 3.62
N PHE A 133 -11.98 3.93 2.72
CA PHE A 133 -12.22 4.70 1.50
C PHE A 133 -12.61 6.15 1.83
N GLY A 134 -11.89 7.11 1.25
CA GLY A 134 -12.16 8.54 1.44
C GLY A 134 -11.49 9.18 2.67
N GLU A 135 -10.62 8.46 3.39
CA GLU A 135 -9.76 9.04 4.42
C GLU A 135 -8.39 9.42 3.86
N GLU A 136 -7.81 10.55 4.27
CA GLU A 136 -6.48 11.02 3.82
C GLU A 136 -5.39 9.96 4.13
N PRO A 137 -4.44 9.69 3.21
CA PRO A 137 -3.36 8.75 3.48
C PRO A 137 -2.44 9.27 4.59
N ALA A 138 -2.25 8.48 5.65
CA ALA A 138 -1.31 8.81 6.71
C ALA A 138 0.13 8.53 6.24
N LEU A 139 0.84 9.58 5.84
CA LEU A 139 2.27 9.51 5.54
C LEU A 139 3.10 9.68 6.82
N PRO A 140 4.18 8.92 7.00
CA PRO A 140 5.10 9.14 8.11
C PRO A 140 5.77 10.51 7.97
N ASP A 141 5.94 11.19 9.10
CA ASP A 141 6.66 12.47 9.17
C ASP A 141 8.10 12.26 8.66
N PRO A 142 8.62 13.10 7.74
CA PRO A 142 9.98 12.96 7.21
C PRO A 142 11.08 13.05 8.29
N SER A 143 10.72 13.38 9.52
CA SER A 143 11.62 13.61 10.66
C SER A 143 11.75 12.41 11.62
N SER A 144 11.02 11.30 11.40
CA SER A 144 11.01 10.10 12.28
C SER A 144 11.85 8.93 11.78
#